data_AF-A0A3B9L348-F1
#
_entry.id   AF-A0A3B9L348-F1
#
_cell.length_a   1.000
_cell.length_b   1.000
_cell.length_c   1.000
_cell.angle_alpha   90.00
_cell.angle_beta   90.00
_cell.angle_gamma   90.00
#
_symmetry.space_group_name_H-M   'P 1'
#
loop_
_entity.id
_entity.type
_entity.pdbx_description
1 polymer ?
#
loop_
_entity_poly.entity_id
_entity_poly.type
_entity_poly.pdbx_seq_one_letter_code
_entity_poly.pdbx_strand_id
1 'polypeptide(L)'
;DLTGQMDCVFVDAPCTGTGTWRRRPDAKWRLKERQLEKRMGEQDEILAAASQYVKPGGRLVYATCSFLIEEDEDRVANFLSSHADFSEEDAAEAAIASGLLTEDGAAMIRKFRAPTGSVRLTPRRAGTDGFFFAVLRKAG
;
A
#
# COMPACT_ATOMS: atom_id res chain seq x y z
N ASP A 1 -6.39 1.78 25.81
CA ASP A 1 -6.06 0.74 24.81
C ASP A 1 -6.85 1.06 23.55
N LEU A 2 -6.25 0.91 22.36
CA LEU A 2 -6.84 1.23 21.04
C LEU A 2 -7.10 -0.04 20.19
N THR A 3 -6.78 -1.21 20.72
CA THR A 3 -7.02 -2.51 20.07
C THR A 3 -8.49 -2.65 19.67
N GLY A 4 -8.73 -3.01 18.41
CA GLY A 4 -10.07 -3.22 17.85
C GLY A 4 -11.02 -2.01 17.84
N GLN A 5 -10.50 -0.78 17.93
CA GLN A 5 -11.33 0.43 18.05
C GLN A 5 -11.26 1.38 16.84
N MET A 6 -10.31 1.20 15.94
CA MET A 6 -10.07 2.13 14.84
C MET A 6 -10.92 1.79 13.61
N ASP A 7 -11.67 2.78 13.13
CA ASP A 7 -12.35 2.76 11.83
C ASP A 7 -11.40 2.56 10.66
N CYS A 8 -10.23 3.19 10.73
CA CYS A 8 -9.20 3.16 9.72
C CYS A 8 -7.83 3.18 10.39
N VAL A 9 -6.97 2.26 10.02
CA VAL A 9 -5.54 2.25 10.38
C VAL A 9 -4.75 2.47 9.09
N PHE A 10 -3.93 3.52 9.05
CA PHE A 10 -3.12 3.86 7.89
C PHE A 10 -1.65 3.51 8.15
N VAL A 11 -1.07 2.71 7.27
CA VAL A 11 0.31 2.26 7.30
C VAL A 11 1.04 2.83 6.08
N ASP A 12 1.82 3.88 6.31
CA ASP A 12 2.88 4.30 5.38
C ASP A 12 4.14 3.53 5.74
N ALA A 13 4.39 2.44 5.02
CA ALA A 13 5.37 1.45 5.43
C ALA A 13 6.79 1.87 5.03
N PRO A 14 7.81 1.59 5.88
CA PRO A 14 9.20 1.73 5.46
C PRO A 14 9.45 0.83 4.25
N CYS A 15 9.97 1.41 3.17
CA CYS A 15 10.29 0.69 1.94
C CYS A 15 11.71 1.05 1.45
N THR A 16 12.12 0.45 0.33
CA THR A 16 13.39 0.77 -0.33
C THR A 16 13.38 2.15 -1.01
N GLY A 17 12.19 2.74 -1.19
CA GLY A 17 12.01 4.06 -1.78
C GLY A 17 12.32 4.10 -3.28
N THR A 18 12.18 2.98 -3.99
CA THR A 18 12.44 2.90 -5.44
C THR A 18 11.63 3.92 -6.26
N GLY A 19 10.41 4.25 -5.80
CA GLY A 19 9.56 5.25 -6.41
C GLY A 19 10.16 6.66 -6.45
N THR A 20 11.15 6.95 -5.60
CA THR A 20 11.79 8.26 -5.49
C THR A 20 13.06 8.41 -6.34
N TRP A 21 13.50 7.36 -7.04
CA TRP A 21 14.77 7.36 -7.80
C TRP A 21 14.87 8.48 -8.84
N ARG A 22 13.75 8.94 -9.40
CA ARG A 22 13.75 10.08 -10.33
C ARG A 22 14.31 11.36 -9.69
N ARG A 23 14.04 11.57 -8.41
CA ARG A 23 14.52 12.73 -7.62
C ARG A 23 15.87 12.45 -6.94
N ARG A 24 16.21 11.18 -6.71
CA ARG A 24 17.47 10.73 -6.09
C ARG A 24 18.10 9.58 -6.90
N PRO A 25 18.69 9.86 -8.07
CA PRO A 25 19.12 8.82 -9.01
C PRO A 25 20.27 7.95 -8.50
N ASP A 26 21.07 8.44 -7.55
CA ASP A 26 22.14 7.69 -6.90
C ASP A 26 21.61 6.52 -6.06
N ALA A 27 20.39 6.64 -5.52
CA ALA A 27 19.77 5.63 -4.67
C ALA A 27 19.58 4.28 -5.39
N LYS A 28 19.40 4.31 -6.72
CA LYS A 28 19.32 3.11 -7.56
C LYS A 28 20.54 2.20 -7.40
N TRP A 29 21.74 2.78 -7.32
CA TRP A 29 22.99 2.03 -7.22
C TRP A 29 23.33 1.58 -5.80
N ARG A 30 22.61 2.14 -4.82
CA ARG A 30 22.82 1.84 -3.40
C ARG A 30 21.90 0.74 -2.88
N LEU A 31 20.83 0.42 -3.60
CA LEU A 31 19.91 -0.66 -3.22
C LEU A 31 20.60 -2.02 -3.35
N LYS A 32 20.58 -2.78 -2.26
CA LYS A 32 21.06 -4.16 -2.18
C LYS A 32 19.91 -5.08 -1.82
N GLU A 33 19.98 -6.33 -2.27
CA GLU A 33 19.00 -7.38 -2.00
C GLU A 33 18.68 -7.52 -0.49
N ARG A 34 19.71 -7.59 0.37
CA ARG A 34 19.52 -7.61 1.83
C ARG A 34 18.71 -6.43 2.38
N GLN A 35 18.78 -5.26 1.75
CA GLN A 35 17.97 -4.11 2.19
C GLN A 35 16.52 -4.29 1.80
N LEU A 36 16.24 -4.82 0.60
CA LEU A 36 14.89 -5.20 0.19
C LEU A 36 14.32 -6.22 1.17
N GLU A 37 15.02 -7.33 1.42
CA GLU A 37 14.61 -8.37 2.38
C GLU A 37 14.29 -7.82 3.77
N LYS A 38 15.13 -6.91 4.27
CA LYS A 38 14.89 -6.25 5.57
C LYS A 38 13.59 -5.44 5.56
N ARG A 39 13.32 -4.68 4.50
CA ARG A 39 12.09 -3.87 4.37
C ARG A 39 10.86 -4.74 4.24
N MET A 40 10.95 -5.81 3.46
CA MET A 40 9.89 -6.81 3.34
C MET A 40 9.47 -7.37 4.70
N GLY A 41 10.44 -7.80 5.53
CA GLY A 41 10.15 -8.29 6.88
C GLY A 41 9.55 -7.22 7.80
N GLU A 42 10.07 -5.99 7.78
CA GLU A 42 9.51 -4.88 8.56
C GLU A 42 8.07 -4.55 8.12
N GLN A 43 7.76 -4.61 6.82
CA GLN A 43 6.42 -4.38 6.29
C GLN A 43 5.44 -5.45 6.76
N ASP A 44 5.84 -6.73 6.73
CA ASP A 44 5.02 -7.85 7.22
C ASP A 44 4.72 -7.70 8.73
N GLU A 45 5.73 -7.38 9.54
CA GLU A 45 5.57 -7.15 10.98
C GLU A 45 4.64 -5.97 11.28
N ILE A 46 4.80 -4.85 10.56
CA ILE A 46 3.97 -3.66 10.74
C ILE A 46 2.52 -3.92 10.35
N LEU A 47 2.27 -4.62 9.23
CA LEU A 47 0.92 -4.99 8.81
C LEU A 47 0.22 -5.86 9.85
N ALA A 48 0.91 -6.88 10.37
CA ALA A 48 0.39 -7.75 11.41
C ALA A 48 0.09 -7.01 12.72
N ALA A 49 0.95 -6.07 13.12
CA ALA A 49 0.70 -5.24 14.30
C ALA A 49 -0.46 -4.26 14.08
N ALA A 50 -0.52 -3.62 12.92
CA ALA A 50 -1.54 -2.63 12.57
C ALA A 50 -2.95 -3.23 12.52
N SER A 51 -3.08 -4.48 12.06
CA SER A 51 -4.37 -5.18 11.94
C SER A 51 -5.10 -5.34 13.28
N GLN A 52 -4.36 -5.38 14.39
CA GLN A 52 -4.91 -5.53 15.75
C GLN A 52 -5.73 -4.32 16.20
N TYR A 53 -5.41 -3.13 15.67
CA TYR A 53 -6.13 -1.90 16.02
C TYR A 53 -7.42 -1.70 15.22
N VAL A 54 -7.58 -2.43 14.11
CA VAL A 54 -8.73 -2.31 13.21
C VAL A 54 -9.96 -2.96 13.87
N LYS A 55 -11.04 -2.18 13.98
CA LYS A 55 -12.33 -2.68 14.46
C LYS A 55 -13.00 -3.61 13.44
N PRO A 56 -13.94 -4.48 13.83
CA PRO A 56 -14.76 -5.23 12.88
C PRO A 56 -15.44 -4.30 11.87
N GLY A 57 -15.34 -4.62 10.59
CA GLY A 57 -15.80 -3.74 9.51
C GLY A 57 -14.96 -2.46 9.33
N GLY A 58 -13.79 -2.33 9.96
CA GLY A 58 -12.84 -1.24 9.74
C GLY A 58 -11.87 -1.50 8.59
N ARG A 59 -11.06 -0.50 8.23
CA ARG A 59 -10.07 -0.58 7.15
C ARG A 59 -8.63 -0.55 7.67
N LEU A 60 -7.77 -1.32 7.02
CA LEU A 60 -6.32 -1.20 7.07
C LEU A 60 -5.85 -0.72 5.70
N VAL A 61 -5.27 0.46 5.64
CA VAL A 61 -4.72 1.03 4.40
C VAL A 61 -3.21 0.86 4.44
N TYR A 62 -2.66 0.22 3.41
CA TYR A 62 -1.24 0.00 3.24
C TYR A 62 -0.73 0.84 2.09
N ALA A 63 0.37 1.56 2.29
CA ALA A 63 0.99 2.41 1.28
C ALA A 63 2.51 2.33 1.34
N THR A 64 3.15 2.47 0.18
CA THR A 64 4.60 2.59 0.04
C THR A 64 4.96 3.66 -0.98
N CYS A 65 6.20 4.14 -0.94
CA CYS A 65 6.82 4.87 -2.05
C CYS A 65 7.76 3.97 -2.88
N SER A 66 7.36 2.71 -3.07
CA SER A 66 8.00 1.75 -3.96
C SER A 66 7.19 1.55 -5.24
N PHE A 67 7.78 0.84 -6.19
CA PHE A 67 7.06 0.22 -7.30
C PHE A 67 7.42 -1.27 -7.47
N LEU A 68 8.18 -1.83 -6.52
CA LEU A 68 8.59 -3.22 -6.51
C LEU A 68 7.44 -4.07 -6.02
N ILE A 69 7.07 -5.09 -6.80
CA ILE A 69 5.96 -6.00 -6.47
C ILE A 69 6.21 -6.67 -5.12
N GLU A 70 7.47 -6.97 -4.87
CA GLU A 70 7.97 -7.57 -3.65
C GLU A 70 7.66 -6.70 -2.43
N GLU A 71 7.62 -5.38 -2.53
CA GLU A 71 7.24 -4.50 -1.40
C GLU A 71 5.77 -4.11 -1.40
N ASP A 72 5.05 -4.42 -2.47
CA ASP A 72 3.72 -3.89 -2.74
C ASP A 72 2.69 -5.02 -2.71
N GLU A 73 2.36 -5.58 -3.87
CA GLU A 73 1.33 -6.62 -3.99
C GLU A 73 1.68 -7.91 -3.23
N ASP A 74 2.96 -8.30 -3.16
CA ASP A 74 3.38 -9.52 -2.46
C ASP A 74 3.20 -9.40 -0.94
N ARG A 75 3.38 -8.20 -0.37
CA ARG A 75 3.12 -7.95 1.06
C ARG A 75 1.64 -8.03 1.39
N VAL A 76 0.80 -7.46 0.52
CA VAL A 76 -0.67 -7.58 0.64
C VAL A 76 -1.09 -9.05 0.55
N ALA A 77 -0.60 -9.78 -0.44
CA ALA A 77 -0.92 -11.21 -0.61
C ALA A 77 -0.47 -12.05 0.58
N ASN A 78 0.75 -11.82 1.09
CA ASN A 78 1.27 -12.51 2.27
C ASN A 78 0.41 -12.24 3.52
N PHE A 79 0.05 -10.97 3.75
CA PHE A 79 -0.83 -10.60 4.85
C PHE A 79 -2.20 -11.29 4.75
N LEU A 80 -2.85 -11.25 3.59
CA LEU A 80 -4.16 -11.88 3.37
C LEU A 80 -4.11 -13.41 3.50
N SER A 81 -2.99 -14.04 3.18
CA SER A 81 -2.81 -15.50 3.37
C SER A 81 -2.81 -15.93 4.84
N SER A 82 -2.48 -15.02 5.76
CA SER A 82 -2.37 -15.25 7.20
C SER A 82 -3.49 -14.60 8.03
N HIS A 83 -4.31 -13.74 7.42
CA HIS A 83 -5.40 -12.99 8.07
C HIS A 83 -6.71 -13.19 7.31
N ALA A 84 -7.36 -14.34 7.51
CA ALA A 84 -8.57 -14.73 6.79
C ALA A 84 -9.80 -13.84 7.09
N ASP A 85 -9.74 -13.04 8.15
CA ASP A 85 -10.74 -12.02 8.49
C ASP A 85 -10.54 -10.71 7.71
N PHE A 86 -9.51 -10.61 6.86
CA PHE A 86 -9.30 -9.47 5.97
C PHE A 86 -9.52 -9.86 4.50
N SER A 87 -10.02 -8.90 3.73
CA SER A 87 -10.11 -8.97 2.27
C SER A 87 -9.65 -7.65 1.64
N GLU A 88 -9.20 -7.69 0.39
CA GLU A 88 -8.84 -6.47 -0.36
C GLU A 88 -10.12 -5.80 -0.89
N GLU A 89 -10.28 -4.50 -0.58
CA GLU A 89 -11.28 -3.61 -1.18
C GLU A 89 -10.67 -2.92 -2.42
N ASP A 90 -11.54 -2.44 -3.30
CA ASP A 90 -11.14 -1.61 -4.43
C ASP A 90 -10.59 -0.26 -3.94
N ALA A 91 -9.26 -0.16 -3.83
CA ALA A 91 -8.59 1.02 -3.32
C ALA A 91 -8.82 2.25 -4.21
N ALA A 92 -8.91 2.06 -5.53
CA ALA A 92 -9.20 3.16 -6.45
C ALA A 92 -10.59 3.72 -6.21
N GLU A 93 -11.62 2.87 -6.15
CA GLU A 93 -12.98 3.34 -5.89
C GLU A 93 -13.16 3.88 -4.46
N ALA A 94 -12.48 3.30 -3.47
CA ALA A 94 -12.47 3.83 -2.10
C ALA A 94 -11.89 5.26 -2.04
N ALA A 95 -10.77 5.50 -2.73
CA ALA A 95 -10.16 6.82 -2.81
C ALA A 95 -11.06 7.82 -3.56
N ILE A 96 -11.78 7.40 -4.59
CA ILE A 96 -12.70 8.29 -5.34
C ILE A 96 -13.94 8.62 -4.52
N ALA A 97 -14.49 7.62 -3.83
CA ALA A 97 -15.64 7.80 -2.94
C ALA A 97 -15.36 8.77 -1.79
N SER A 98 -14.09 9.05 -1.46
CA SER A 98 -13.73 10.08 -0.48
C SER A 98 -14.16 11.49 -0.89
N GLY A 99 -14.33 11.75 -2.19
CA GLY A 99 -14.63 13.08 -2.73
C GLY A 99 -13.47 14.09 -2.64
N LEU A 100 -12.27 13.65 -2.24
CA LEU A 100 -11.10 14.50 -2.05
C LEU A 100 -10.22 14.65 -3.29
N LEU A 101 -10.46 13.85 -4.33
CA LEU A 101 -9.68 13.87 -5.55
C LEU A 101 -10.25 14.86 -6.56
N THR A 102 -9.38 15.53 -7.30
CA THR A 102 -9.76 16.21 -8.54
C THR A 102 -10.24 15.19 -9.57
N GLU A 103 -10.96 15.65 -10.60
CA GLU A 103 -11.38 14.79 -11.72
C GLU A 103 -10.18 14.07 -12.37
N ASP A 104 -9.09 14.81 -12.61
CA ASP A 104 -7.84 14.25 -13.13
C ASP A 104 -7.21 13.22 -12.19
N GLY A 105 -7.25 13.47 -10.88
CA GLY A 105 -6.74 12.54 -9.87
C GLY A 105 -7.54 11.23 -9.86
N ALA A 106 -8.88 11.33 -9.88
CA ALA A 106 -9.77 10.17 -9.97
C ALA A 106 -9.55 9.36 -11.25
N ALA A 107 -9.41 10.04 -12.40
CA ALA A 107 -9.11 9.41 -13.68
C ALA A 107 -7.73 8.71 -13.66
N MET A 108 -6.72 9.34 -13.05
CA MET A 108 -5.38 8.77 -12.93
C MET A 108 -5.38 7.48 -12.11
N ILE A 109 -5.99 7.47 -10.92
CA ILE A 109 -5.96 6.27 -10.09
C ILE A 109 -6.81 5.13 -10.67
N ARG A 110 -7.94 5.43 -11.32
CA ARG A 110 -8.71 4.40 -12.09
C ARG A 110 -7.88 3.77 -13.18
N LYS A 111 -7.11 4.57 -13.91
CA LYS A 111 -6.25 4.10 -15.01
C LYS A 111 -5.15 3.13 -14.54
N PHE A 112 -4.66 3.28 -13.31
CA PHE A 112 -3.55 2.49 -12.76
C PHE A 112 -3.97 1.53 -11.65
N ARG A 113 -5.27 1.28 -11.52
CA ARG A 113 -5.85 0.25 -10.68
C ARG A 113 -5.45 -1.14 -11.17
N ALA A 114 -4.93 -1.98 -10.28
CA ALA A 114 -4.67 -3.40 -10.51
C ALA A 114 -5.99 -4.20 -10.49
N PRO A 115 -6.03 -5.44 -11.01
CA PRO A 115 -7.23 -6.27 -10.95
C PRO A 115 -7.78 -6.45 -9.53
N THR A 116 -6.90 -6.54 -8.53
CA THR A 116 -7.24 -6.71 -7.11
C THR A 116 -7.89 -5.47 -6.50
N GLY A 117 -7.71 -4.29 -7.10
CA GLY A 117 -8.23 -3.02 -6.61
C GLY A 117 -7.17 -2.06 -6.08
N SER A 118 -5.99 -2.56 -5.69
CA SER A 118 -4.82 -1.74 -5.37
C SER A 118 -4.39 -0.84 -6.53
N VAL A 119 -3.62 0.20 -6.24
CA VAL A 119 -3.14 1.16 -7.25
C VAL A 119 -1.62 1.25 -7.17
N ARG A 120 -0.95 1.08 -8.31
CA ARG A 120 0.50 1.28 -8.44
C ARG A 120 0.82 2.32 -9.50
N LEU A 121 1.41 3.42 -9.06
CA LEU A 121 1.91 4.49 -9.91
C LEU A 121 3.41 4.29 -10.12
N THR A 122 3.85 4.48 -11.36
CA THR A 122 5.29 4.46 -11.68
C THR A 122 5.65 5.73 -12.44
N PRO A 123 6.90 6.22 -12.33
CA PRO A 123 7.29 7.42 -13.06
C PRO A 123 7.06 7.34 -14.56
N ARG A 124 7.31 6.17 -15.16
CA ARG A 124 7.14 5.94 -16.60
C ARG A 124 5.67 6.02 -17.04
N ARG A 125 4.74 5.51 -16.22
CA ARG A 125 3.33 5.36 -16.62
C ARG A 125 2.47 6.55 -16.18
N ALA A 126 2.68 7.03 -14.96
CA ALA A 126 1.84 8.05 -14.34
C ALA A 126 2.43 9.48 -14.43
N GLY A 127 3.71 9.62 -14.79
CA GLY A 127 4.38 10.93 -14.80
C GLY A 127 4.65 11.51 -13.40
N THR A 128 4.47 10.69 -12.35
CA THR A 128 4.67 11.04 -10.94
C THR A 128 5.96 10.40 -10.39
N ASP A 129 6.20 10.49 -9.08
CA ASP A 129 7.06 9.51 -8.43
C ASP A 129 6.31 8.16 -8.30
N GLY A 130 7.01 7.09 -7.92
CA GLY A 130 6.40 5.78 -7.72
C GLY A 130 5.73 5.65 -6.37
N PHE A 131 4.50 5.14 -6.36
CA PHE A 131 3.70 4.91 -5.16
C PHE A 131 2.82 3.69 -5.33
N PHE A 132 2.53 3.02 -4.22
CA PHE A 132 1.55 1.96 -4.14
C PHE A 132 0.61 2.20 -2.98
N PHE A 133 -0.66 1.83 -3.15
CA PHE A 133 -1.56 1.68 -2.02
C PHE A 133 -2.63 0.61 -2.24
N ALA A 134 -3.03 -0.03 -1.14
CA ALA A 134 -4.11 -1.00 -1.06
C ALA A 134 -4.99 -0.71 0.15
N VAL A 135 -6.27 -1.09 0.06
CA VAL A 135 -7.24 -0.97 1.16
C VAL A 135 -7.70 -2.37 1.52
N LEU A 136 -7.54 -2.75 2.79
CA LEU A 136 -7.94 -4.05 3.30
C LEU A 136 -9.09 -3.85 4.30
N ARG A 137 -10.15 -4.63 4.16
CA ARG A 137 -11.34 -4.57 5.00
C ARG A 137 -11.34 -5.74 5.96
N LYS A 138 -11.48 -5.44 7.26
CA LYS A 138 -11.74 -6.46 8.26
C LYS A 138 -13.21 -6.87 8.21
N ALA A 139 -13.48 -8.16 8.33
CA ALA A 139 -14.82 -8.71 8.47
C ALA A 139 -15.55 -8.07 9.67
N GLY A 140 -16.87 -7.94 9.54
CA GLY A 140 -17.77 -7.38 10.55
C GLY A 140 -18.20 -8.41 11.58
#